data_AF-A0A930WUZ0-F1
#
_entry.id   AF-A0A930WUZ0-F1
#
_cell.length_a   1.000
_cell.length_b   1.000
_cell.length_c   1.000
_cell.angle_alpha   90.00
_cell.angle_beta   90.00
_cell.angle_gamma   90.00
#
_symmetry.space_group_name_H-M   'P 1'
#
loop_
_entity.id
_entity.type
_entity.pdbx_description
1 polymer ?
#
loop_
_entity_poly.entity_id
_entity_poly.type
_entity_poly.pdbx_seq_one_letter_code
_entity_poly.pdbx_strand_id
1 'polypeptide(L)'
;GEGVRELGGLCVIGTERHESRRIDNQLRGRAGRQGDPGESQFYLSLEDELMRRFGSDRIKQVLERLNADDEDIVIKSRMLTRQVEAAQKRVEGNNYDTRKQVLQYDDVMREQREIIYAERYDVITAERDLEPEIKAMIKRTINRTVDGHSRNDQEEALKGILNFARQALVPENAISLEDLREVGEVTKRSVNYDAIKVYLNELADDVYDRQIKKLRSEEAIREFQKVLILMVVDNKWTDHIDALDQLRNAVGLRGYAQNNPIVEYQSEGFKMFQDMIGAIEYDVTRTMMKAQIHEQSRENVNERVSTTATGNIQAHQADANGQEIDFSKVGRNDFCPCGSGKKFKNCHGRKQF
;
A
#
# COMPACT_ATOMS: atom_id res chain seq x y z
N GLY A 1 8.37 4.30 49.74
CA GLY A 1 9.09 3.73 50.89
C GLY A 1 8.35 4.07 52.15
N GLU A 2 8.68 3.43 53.27
CA GLU A 2 8.25 3.89 54.59
C GLU A 2 8.63 5.37 54.79
N GLY A 3 7.76 6.16 55.44
CA GLY A 3 7.93 7.60 55.65
C GLY A 3 7.67 8.51 54.44
N VAL A 4 7.58 7.99 53.21
CA VAL A 4 7.40 8.83 52.00
C VAL A 4 6.03 9.53 51.98
N ARG A 5 4.98 8.87 52.47
CA ARG A 5 3.63 9.47 52.55
C ARG A 5 3.58 10.66 53.52
N GLU A 6 4.32 10.58 54.62
CA GLU A 6 4.40 11.63 55.64
C GLU A 6 5.18 12.86 55.15
N LEU A 7 6.10 12.66 54.21
CA LEU A 7 6.87 13.71 53.54
C LEU A 7 6.13 14.35 52.34
N GLY A 8 4.85 14.02 52.11
CA GLY A 8 4.06 14.58 51.01
C GLY A 8 4.10 13.78 49.70
N GLY A 9 4.78 12.63 49.69
CA GLY A 9 4.76 11.69 48.57
C GLY A 9 5.70 12.02 47.41
N LEU A 10 5.38 11.51 46.21
CA LEU A 10 6.22 11.73 45.03
C LEU A 10 6.01 13.16 44.50
N CYS A 11 7.09 13.94 44.43
CA CYS A 11 7.11 15.22 43.72
C CYS A 11 7.65 15.02 42.29
N VAL A 12 6.86 15.39 41.30
CA VAL A 12 7.24 15.36 39.88
C VAL A 12 7.54 16.77 39.41
N ILE A 13 8.75 16.98 38.91
CA ILE A 13 9.20 18.25 38.37
C ILE A 13 9.29 18.13 36.84
N GLY A 14 8.47 18.89 36.12
CA GLY A 14 8.61 19.09 34.70
C GLY A 14 9.54 20.27 34.45
N THR A 15 10.68 20.03 33.79
CA THR A 15 11.67 21.06 33.48
C THR A 15 11.19 22.02 32.39
N GLU A 16 10.36 21.50 31.47
CA GLU A 16 9.76 22.22 30.36
C GLU A 16 8.32 21.74 30.16
N ARG A 17 7.61 22.34 29.20
CA ARG A 17 6.33 21.82 28.71
C ARG A 17 6.45 21.23 27.33
N HIS A 18 5.88 20.05 27.14
CA HIS A 18 5.82 19.42 25.83
C HIS A 18 4.81 20.15 24.94
N GLU A 19 4.99 20.05 23.61
CA GLU A 19 3.99 20.48 22.63
C GLU A 19 2.59 19.89 22.84
N SER A 20 2.49 18.71 23.49
CA SER A 20 1.23 18.04 23.76
C SER A 20 0.94 18.00 25.25
N ARG A 21 -0.22 18.55 25.62
CA ARG A 21 -0.72 18.57 26.99
C ARG A 21 -0.92 17.16 27.54
N ARG A 22 -1.21 16.18 26.68
CA ARG A 22 -1.37 14.78 27.07
C ARG A 22 -0.10 14.22 27.70
N ILE A 23 1.07 14.55 27.16
CA ILE A 23 2.36 14.05 27.66
C ILE A 23 2.71 14.72 29.00
N ASP A 24 2.46 16.02 29.14
CA ASP A 24 2.59 16.72 30.42
C ASP A 24 1.67 16.10 31.50
N ASN A 25 0.42 15.78 31.14
CA ASN A 25 -0.52 15.12 32.04
C ASN A 25 -0.08 13.70 32.43
N GLN A 26 0.57 12.96 31.52
CA GLN A 26 1.16 11.66 31.85
C GLN A 26 2.30 11.79 32.86
N LEU A 27 3.15 12.82 32.71
CA LEU A 27 4.21 13.11 33.67
C LEU A 27 3.60 13.47 35.04
N ARG A 28 2.60 14.37 35.06
CA ARG A 28 1.85 14.73 36.27
C ARG A 28 1.23 13.50 36.96
N GLY A 29 0.62 12.60 36.20
CA GLY A 29 -0.03 11.39 36.71
C GLY A 29 0.93 10.31 37.25
N ARG A 30 2.25 10.57 37.26
CA ARG A 30 3.20 9.71 37.98
C ARG A 30 3.13 9.95 39.48
N ALA A 31 2.82 11.17 39.93
CA ALA A 31 2.49 11.48 41.32
C ALA A 31 1.01 11.18 41.62
N GLY A 32 0.67 10.98 42.90
CA GLY A 32 -0.73 10.85 43.33
C GLY A 32 -1.43 9.54 42.96
N ARG A 33 -0.67 8.46 42.72
CA ARG A 33 -1.24 7.17 42.30
C ARG A 33 -2.09 6.55 43.41
N GLN A 34 -3.25 6.00 43.06
CA GLN A 34 -4.16 5.33 44.00
C GLN A 34 -4.54 6.18 45.24
N GLY A 35 -4.53 7.51 45.11
CA GLY A 35 -4.83 8.43 46.21
C GLY A 35 -3.65 8.68 47.15
N ASP A 36 -2.43 8.24 46.81
CA ASP A 36 -1.21 8.65 47.52
C ASP A 36 -1.04 10.17 47.50
N PRO A 37 -0.42 10.78 48.53
CA PRO A 37 0.07 12.15 48.44
C PRO A 37 1.07 12.31 47.29
N GLY A 38 1.09 13.49 46.68
CA GLY A 38 2.08 13.81 45.65
C GLY A 38 1.89 15.23 45.11
N GLU A 39 2.96 15.77 44.55
CA GLU A 39 2.98 17.10 43.98
C GLU A 39 3.50 17.05 42.53
N SER A 40 3.04 17.99 41.70
CA SER A 40 3.62 18.19 40.37
C SER A 40 3.83 19.67 40.12
N GLN A 41 5.05 20.05 39.76
CA GLN A 41 5.40 21.42 39.41
C GLN A 41 6.04 21.45 38.03
N PHE A 42 5.57 22.35 37.16
CA PHE A 42 6.15 22.55 35.84
C PHE A 42 6.85 23.90 35.80
N TYR A 43 8.06 23.90 35.27
CA TYR A 43 8.84 25.07 34.92
C TYR A 43 8.81 25.26 33.40
N LEU A 44 9.01 26.49 32.97
CA LEU A 44 9.02 26.89 31.58
C LEU A 44 9.85 28.17 31.48
N SER A 45 10.82 28.19 30.57
CA SER A 45 11.52 29.40 30.19
C SER A 45 10.80 30.07 29.01
N LEU A 46 10.90 31.39 28.94
CA LEU A 46 10.43 32.15 27.78
C LEU A 46 11.30 31.89 26.54
N GLU A 47 12.48 31.30 26.71
CA GLU A 47 13.41 30.90 25.64
C GLU A 47 13.16 29.49 25.10
N ASP A 48 12.32 28.69 25.76
CA ASP A 48 12.04 27.29 25.37
C ASP A 48 11.42 27.22 23.97
N GLU A 49 11.62 26.08 23.28
CA GLU A 49 11.18 25.89 21.89
C GLU A 49 9.68 26.17 21.72
N LEU A 50 8.85 25.69 22.66
CA LEU A 50 7.40 25.92 22.67
C LEU A 50 7.08 27.43 22.63
N MET A 51 7.83 28.24 23.37
CA MET A 51 7.64 29.68 23.46
C MET A 51 8.23 30.41 22.26
N ARG A 52 9.40 30.00 21.76
CA ARG A 52 9.98 30.55 20.52
C ARG A 52 9.09 30.33 19.30
N ARG A 53 8.51 29.14 19.18
CA ARG A 53 7.80 28.68 17.99
C ARG A 53 6.33 29.06 17.98
N PHE A 54 5.69 29.17 19.16
CA PHE A 54 4.25 29.40 19.29
C PHE A 54 3.85 30.49 20.28
N GLY A 55 4.81 31.13 20.94
CA GLY A 55 4.59 32.33 21.74
C GLY A 55 4.12 33.48 20.85
N SER A 56 3.04 34.14 21.25
CA SER A 56 2.57 35.35 20.55
C SER A 56 3.59 36.48 20.69
N ASP A 57 3.66 37.40 19.72
CA ASP A 57 4.53 38.59 19.80
C ASP A 57 4.34 39.40 21.08
N ARG A 58 3.14 39.34 21.67
CA ARG A 58 2.83 39.95 22.98
C ARG A 58 3.66 39.39 24.14
N ILE A 59 4.06 38.13 24.08
CA ILE A 59 4.90 37.50 25.11
C ILE A 59 6.35 37.95 24.95
N LYS A 60 6.83 38.08 23.70
CA LYS A 60 8.14 38.67 23.40
C LYS A 60 8.22 40.11 23.88
N GLN A 61 7.17 40.92 23.66
CA GLN A 61 7.12 42.30 24.16
C GLN A 61 7.08 42.40 25.69
N VAL A 62 6.47 41.43 26.37
CA VAL A 62 6.49 41.36 27.84
C VAL A 62 7.88 40.98 28.34
N LEU A 63 8.57 40.06 27.65
CA LEU A 63 9.97 39.70 27.93
C LEU A 63 10.90 40.91 27.73
N GLU A 64 10.79 41.63 26.61
CA GLU A 64 11.57 42.83 26.31
C GLU A 64 11.36 43.95 27.32
N ARG A 65 10.16 44.05 27.91
CA ARG A 65 9.85 45.03 28.97
C ARG A 65 10.25 44.58 30.37
N LEU A 66 10.43 43.28 30.58
CA LEU A 66 10.94 42.69 31.82
C LEU A 66 12.47 42.60 31.84
N ASN A 67 13.16 42.97 30.76
CA ASN A 67 14.60 43.20 30.77
C ASN A 67 14.93 44.42 31.65
N ALA A 68 15.09 44.17 32.94
CA ALA A 68 15.94 44.93 33.85
C ALA A 68 16.34 44.04 35.04
N ASP A 69 17.52 43.43 34.90
CA ASP A 69 18.52 43.20 35.95
C ASP A 69 18.36 42.10 37.03
N ASP A 70 17.38 41.19 36.97
CA ASP A 70 17.37 40.02 37.87
C ASP A 70 17.21 38.70 37.09
N GLU A 71 18.26 37.88 37.08
CA GLU A 71 18.25 36.50 36.52
C GLU A 71 17.31 35.54 37.30
N ASP A 72 16.76 35.99 38.43
CA ASP A 72 16.01 35.17 39.40
C ASP A 72 14.49 35.45 39.46
N ILE A 73 13.89 36.17 38.49
CA ILE A 73 12.46 36.51 38.54
C ILE A 73 11.57 35.29 38.24
N VAL A 74 10.96 34.72 39.27
CA VAL A 74 9.93 33.68 39.14
C VAL A 74 8.56 34.31 38.86
N ILE A 75 8.09 34.20 37.62
CA ILE A 75 6.79 34.74 37.22
C ILE A 75 5.67 33.72 37.47
N LYS A 76 4.77 34.00 38.43
CA LYS A 76 3.54 33.22 38.67
C LYS A 76 2.32 33.97 38.18
N SER A 77 1.98 33.85 36.90
CA SER A 77 0.82 34.50 36.29
C SER A 77 -0.16 33.51 35.68
N ARG A 78 -1.42 33.54 36.13
CA ARG A 78 -2.52 32.77 35.54
C ARG A 78 -2.76 33.13 34.06
N MET A 79 -2.44 34.37 33.67
CA MET A 79 -2.58 34.83 32.28
C MET A 79 -1.54 34.15 31.38
N LEU A 80 -0.28 34.08 31.82
CA LEU A 80 0.78 33.39 31.07
C LEU A 80 0.50 31.88 30.97
N THR A 81 0.04 31.24 32.06
CA THR A 81 -0.38 29.83 32.02
C THR A 81 -1.43 29.57 30.93
N ARG A 82 -2.47 30.42 30.82
CA ARG A 82 -3.50 30.29 29.77
C ARG A 82 -2.94 30.49 28.36
N GLN A 83 -1.98 31.39 28.19
CA GLN A 83 -1.34 31.62 26.89
C GLN A 83 -0.49 30.43 26.46
N VAL A 84 0.23 29.80 27.39
CA VAL A 84 0.98 28.56 27.15
C VAL A 84 0.03 27.42 26.77
N GLU A 85 -1.09 27.26 27.49
CA GLU A 85 -2.11 26.26 27.13
C GLU A 85 -2.71 26.53 25.73
N ALA A 86 -2.94 27.80 25.37
CA ALA A 86 -3.41 28.17 24.04
C ALA A 86 -2.35 27.91 22.95
N ALA A 87 -1.06 28.05 23.26
CA ALA A 87 0.03 27.66 22.38
C ALA A 87 0.03 26.15 22.17
N GLN A 88 0.02 25.34 23.23
CA GLN A 88 -0.08 23.87 23.15
C GLN A 88 -1.29 23.42 22.32
N LYS A 89 -2.47 24.02 22.54
CA LYS A 89 -3.67 23.69 21.75
C LYS A 89 -3.51 24.01 20.26
N ARG A 90 -2.79 25.08 19.90
CA ARG A 90 -2.47 25.40 18.50
C ARG A 90 -1.49 24.39 17.90
N VAL A 91 -0.46 23.97 18.64
CA VAL A 91 0.49 22.94 18.17
C VAL A 91 -0.22 21.59 17.97
N GLU A 92 -1.05 21.19 18.93
CA GLU A 92 -1.87 19.98 18.81
C GLU A 92 -2.83 20.05 17.62
N GLY A 93 -3.42 21.23 17.35
CA GLY A 93 -4.24 21.47 16.17
C GLY A 93 -3.45 21.29 14.87
N ASN A 94 -2.30 21.94 14.73
CA ASN A 94 -1.44 21.79 13.54
C ASN A 94 -0.98 20.35 13.32
N ASN A 95 -0.59 19.66 14.40
CA ASN A 95 -0.20 18.25 14.35
C ASN A 95 -1.38 17.34 13.96
N TYR A 96 -2.58 17.64 14.47
CA TYR A 96 -3.81 16.94 14.08
C TYR A 96 -4.12 17.15 12.60
N ASP A 97 -4.07 18.39 12.11
CA ASP A 97 -4.36 18.71 10.71
C ASP A 97 -3.34 18.06 9.76
N THR A 98 -2.05 18.08 10.13
CA THR A 98 -1.00 17.39 9.37
C THR A 98 -1.27 15.88 9.29
N ARG A 99 -1.61 15.24 10.42
CA ARG A 99 -1.95 13.81 10.45
C ARG A 99 -3.23 13.50 9.68
N LYS A 100 -4.23 14.37 9.76
CA LYS A 100 -5.48 14.25 9.01
C LYS A 100 -5.19 14.29 7.51
N GLN A 101 -4.33 15.19 7.06
CA GLN A 101 -3.93 15.25 5.66
C GLN A 101 -3.19 13.99 5.22
N VAL A 102 -2.23 13.49 6.01
CA VAL A 102 -1.53 12.21 5.73
C VAL A 102 -2.54 11.06 5.65
N LEU A 103 -3.47 10.97 6.61
CA LEU A 103 -4.51 9.95 6.62
C LEU A 103 -5.40 10.00 5.36
N GLN A 104 -5.75 11.20 4.88
CA GLN A 104 -6.55 11.34 3.68
C GLN A 104 -5.85 10.79 2.42
N TYR A 105 -4.54 10.99 2.29
CA TYR A 105 -3.77 10.38 1.20
C TYR A 105 -3.68 8.86 1.35
N ASP A 106 -3.45 8.39 2.57
CA ASP A 106 -3.37 6.96 2.88
C ASP A 106 -4.72 6.25 2.68
N ASP A 107 -5.85 6.92 2.90
CA ASP A 107 -7.19 6.35 2.69
C ASP A 107 -7.42 5.95 1.23
N VAL A 108 -6.96 6.77 0.27
CA VAL A 108 -7.03 6.44 -1.17
C VAL A 108 -6.21 5.20 -1.47
N MET A 109 -4.98 5.13 -0.93
CA MET A 109 -4.11 3.96 -1.08
C MET A 109 -4.72 2.71 -0.45
N ARG A 110 -5.35 2.87 0.71
CA ARG A 110 -5.95 1.77 1.48
C ARG A 110 -7.10 1.14 0.70
N GLU A 111 -8.00 1.94 0.15
CA GLU A 111 -9.13 1.43 -0.66
C GLU A 111 -8.64 0.62 -1.87
N GLN A 112 -7.64 1.12 -2.59
CA GLN A 112 -7.06 0.39 -3.73
C GLN A 112 -6.35 -0.89 -3.29
N ARG A 113 -5.61 -0.83 -2.16
CA ARG A 113 -4.91 -1.99 -1.59
C ARG A 113 -5.89 -3.08 -1.17
N GLU A 114 -7.00 -2.73 -0.55
CA GLU A 114 -8.03 -3.69 -0.13
C GLU A 114 -8.54 -4.50 -1.34
N ILE A 115 -8.78 -3.85 -2.48
CA ILE A 115 -9.19 -4.50 -3.73
C ILE A 115 -8.09 -5.44 -4.24
N ILE A 116 -6.88 -4.92 -4.47
CA ILE A 116 -5.78 -5.71 -5.04
C ILE A 116 -5.39 -6.88 -4.13
N TYR A 117 -5.38 -6.68 -2.82
CA TYR A 117 -5.00 -7.74 -1.89
C TYR A 117 -6.09 -8.81 -1.77
N ALA A 118 -7.37 -8.44 -1.89
CA ALA A 118 -8.45 -9.40 -1.95
C ALA A 118 -8.37 -10.26 -3.21
N GLU A 119 -8.21 -9.65 -4.38
CA GLU A 119 -8.05 -10.37 -5.66
C GLU A 119 -6.80 -11.27 -5.64
N ARG A 120 -5.68 -10.73 -5.16
CA ARG A 120 -4.43 -11.48 -5.04
C ARG A 120 -4.57 -12.67 -4.09
N TYR A 121 -5.25 -12.50 -2.97
CA TYR A 121 -5.49 -13.59 -2.02
C TYR A 121 -6.39 -14.68 -2.61
N ASP A 122 -7.44 -14.30 -3.35
CA ASP A 122 -8.29 -15.25 -4.08
C ASP A 122 -7.49 -16.06 -5.09
N VAL A 123 -6.63 -15.44 -5.90
CA VAL A 123 -5.78 -16.15 -6.87
C VAL A 123 -4.80 -17.11 -6.17
N ILE A 124 -4.17 -16.69 -5.07
CA ILE A 124 -3.22 -17.53 -4.31
C ILE A 124 -3.93 -18.78 -3.75
N THR A 125 -5.12 -18.59 -3.20
CA THR A 125 -5.88 -19.65 -2.52
C THR A 125 -6.80 -20.43 -3.46
N ALA A 126 -6.87 -20.04 -4.73
CA ALA A 126 -7.72 -20.69 -5.71
C ALA A 126 -7.36 -22.17 -5.89
N GLU A 127 -8.34 -23.05 -5.68
CA GLU A 127 -8.26 -24.45 -6.09
C GLU A 127 -8.96 -24.69 -7.43
N ARG A 128 -9.74 -23.71 -7.90
CA ARG A 128 -10.46 -23.75 -9.17
C ARG A 128 -9.56 -23.42 -10.37
N ASP A 129 -10.06 -23.72 -11.56
CA ASP A 129 -9.49 -23.24 -12.82
C ASP A 129 -9.72 -21.72 -12.95
N LEU A 130 -8.68 -20.98 -13.34
CA LEU A 130 -8.70 -19.52 -13.52
C LEU A 130 -8.85 -19.13 -15.00
N GLU A 131 -9.15 -20.09 -15.88
CA GLU A 131 -9.49 -19.85 -17.28
C GLU A 131 -10.58 -18.79 -17.46
N PRO A 132 -11.73 -18.81 -16.73
CA PRO A 132 -12.78 -17.81 -16.92
C PRO A 132 -12.29 -16.39 -16.67
N GLU A 133 -11.47 -16.19 -15.64
CA GLU A 133 -10.87 -14.92 -15.28
C GLU A 133 -9.90 -14.44 -16.37
N ILE A 134 -9.04 -15.34 -16.87
CA ILE A 134 -8.08 -15.02 -17.95
C ILE A 134 -8.81 -14.71 -19.25
N LYS A 135 -9.76 -15.53 -19.69
CA LYS A 135 -10.57 -15.28 -20.89
C LYS A 135 -11.37 -13.99 -20.78
N ALA A 136 -11.88 -13.65 -19.60
CA ALA A 136 -12.54 -12.37 -19.37
C ALA A 136 -11.58 -11.18 -19.52
N MET A 137 -10.33 -11.28 -19.01
CA MET A 137 -9.31 -10.25 -19.20
C MET A 137 -8.91 -10.09 -20.67
N ILE A 138 -8.76 -11.20 -21.40
CA ILE A 138 -8.47 -11.20 -22.85
C ILE A 138 -9.59 -10.46 -23.60
N LYS A 139 -10.84 -10.84 -23.35
CA LYS A 139 -12.01 -10.21 -23.98
C LYS A 139 -12.09 -8.71 -23.69
N ARG A 140 -11.88 -8.29 -22.44
CA ARG A 140 -11.85 -6.85 -22.07
C ARG A 140 -10.71 -6.11 -22.74
N THR A 141 -9.53 -6.73 -22.87
CA THR A 141 -8.37 -6.17 -23.57
C THR A 141 -8.66 -5.97 -25.06
N ILE A 142 -9.24 -6.98 -25.72
CA ILE A 142 -9.66 -6.90 -27.13
C ILE A 142 -10.67 -5.78 -27.32
N ASN A 143 -11.73 -5.76 -26.51
CA ASN A 143 -12.78 -4.74 -26.60
C ASN A 143 -12.22 -3.34 -26.41
N ARG A 144 -11.45 -3.09 -25.33
CA ARG A 144 -10.84 -1.79 -25.05
C ARG A 144 -9.94 -1.32 -26.20
N THR A 145 -9.16 -2.24 -26.77
CA THR A 145 -8.22 -1.90 -27.85
C THR A 145 -8.95 -1.60 -29.16
N VAL A 146 -9.93 -2.43 -29.54
CA VAL A 146 -10.74 -2.20 -30.75
C VAL A 146 -11.57 -0.92 -30.63
N ASP A 147 -12.24 -0.71 -29.49
CA ASP A 147 -13.04 0.49 -29.24
C ASP A 147 -12.17 1.75 -29.24
N GLY A 148 -10.96 1.67 -28.68
CA GLY A 148 -10.00 2.78 -28.68
C GLY A 148 -9.57 3.20 -30.09
N HIS A 149 -9.37 2.24 -30.99
CA HIS A 149 -9.00 2.51 -32.39
C HIS A 149 -10.20 2.87 -33.27
N SER A 150 -11.41 2.48 -32.89
CA SER A 150 -12.63 2.68 -33.71
C SER A 150 -12.94 4.14 -34.07
N ARG A 151 -12.38 5.08 -33.30
CA ARG A 151 -12.55 6.53 -33.47
C ARG A 151 -11.59 7.17 -34.49
N ASN A 152 -10.56 6.45 -34.92
CA ASN A 152 -9.57 6.94 -35.87
C ASN A 152 -10.08 6.77 -37.31
N ASP A 153 -9.28 7.24 -38.28
CA ASP A 153 -9.48 6.89 -39.69
C ASP A 153 -9.50 5.36 -39.87
N GLN A 154 -10.34 4.85 -40.76
CA GLN A 154 -10.55 3.40 -40.94
C GLN A 154 -9.24 2.64 -41.17
N GLU A 155 -8.35 3.17 -42.01
CA GLU A 155 -7.11 2.50 -42.35
C GLU A 155 -6.12 2.51 -41.16
N GLU A 156 -6.08 3.61 -40.42
CA GLU A 156 -5.27 3.73 -39.20
C GLU A 156 -5.80 2.83 -38.08
N ALA A 157 -7.12 2.77 -37.93
CA ALA A 157 -7.79 1.91 -36.95
C ALA A 157 -7.46 0.43 -37.19
N LEU A 158 -7.62 -0.05 -38.44
CA LEU A 158 -7.33 -1.44 -38.80
C LEU A 158 -5.84 -1.78 -38.63
N LYS A 159 -4.93 -0.87 -38.97
CA LYS A 159 -3.49 -1.05 -38.74
C LYS A 159 -3.16 -1.13 -37.25
N GLY A 160 -3.76 -0.28 -36.42
CA GLY A 160 -3.58 -0.30 -34.98
C GLY A 160 -4.09 -1.62 -34.36
N ILE A 161 -5.27 -2.07 -34.77
CA ILE A 161 -5.85 -3.35 -34.34
C ILE A 161 -4.98 -4.54 -34.79
N LEU A 162 -4.49 -4.52 -36.04
CA LEU A 162 -3.59 -5.56 -36.55
C LEU A 162 -2.29 -5.63 -35.75
N ASN A 163 -1.68 -4.47 -35.49
CA ASN A 163 -0.46 -4.38 -34.69
C ASN A 163 -0.68 -4.94 -33.29
N PHE A 164 -1.79 -4.58 -32.65
CA PHE A 164 -2.18 -5.17 -31.36
C PHE A 164 -2.30 -6.69 -31.44
N ALA A 165 -3.06 -7.22 -32.41
CA ALA A 165 -3.28 -8.65 -32.55
C ALA A 165 -1.95 -9.41 -32.69
N ARG A 166 -1.02 -8.92 -33.52
CA ARG A 166 0.32 -9.51 -33.71
C ARG A 166 1.22 -9.37 -32.47
N GLN A 167 1.05 -8.30 -31.70
CA GLN A 167 1.89 -8.05 -30.53
C GLN A 167 1.40 -8.77 -29.27
N ALA A 168 0.10 -9.03 -29.15
CA ALA A 168 -0.50 -9.50 -27.91
C ALA A 168 -1.29 -10.81 -28.02
N LEU A 169 -1.85 -11.15 -29.19
CA LEU A 169 -2.78 -12.28 -29.33
C LEU A 169 -2.19 -13.46 -30.10
N VAL A 170 -1.64 -13.20 -31.29
CA VAL A 170 -1.29 -14.23 -32.26
C VAL A 170 0.13 -14.05 -32.80
N PRO A 171 0.75 -15.10 -33.38
CA PRO A 171 2.00 -14.96 -34.14
C PRO A 171 1.86 -13.95 -35.29
N GLU A 172 2.97 -13.32 -35.68
CA GLU A 172 2.98 -12.20 -36.64
C GLU A 172 2.35 -12.54 -38.00
N ASN A 173 2.49 -13.79 -38.45
CA ASN A 173 1.98 -14.27 -39.74
C ASN A 173 0.57 -14.88 -39.66
N ALA A 174 -0.05 -14.95 -38.48
CA ALA A 174 -1.34 -15.60 -38.30
C ALA A 174 -2.54 -14.73 -38.68
N ILE A 175 -2.32 -13.42 -38.85
CA ILE A 175 -3.35 -12.45 -39.18
C ILE A 175 -2.77 -11.38 -40.11
N SER A 176 -3.58 -10.97 -41.08
CA SER A 176 -3.28 -9.94 -42.06
C SER A 176 -4.28 -8.79 -42.00
N LEU A 177 -3.94 -7.68 -42.65
CA LEU A 177 -4.85 -6.55 -42.78
C LEU A 177 -6.08 -6.91 -43.62
N GLU A 178 -5.92 -7.82 -44.58
CA GLU A 178 -7.02 -8.23 -45.45
C GLU A 178 -8.05 -9.07 -44.69
N ASP A 179 -7.61 -9.94 -43.78
CA ASP A 179 -8.51 -10.70 -42.91
C ASP A 179 -9.40 -9.76 -42.07
N LEU A 180 -8.82 -8.69 -41.52
CA LEU A 180 -9.57 -7.69 -40.76
C LEU A 180 -10.52 -6.87 -41.64
N ARG A 181 -10.18 -6.64 -42.91
CA ARG A 181 -11.06 -5.95 -43.86
C ARG A 181 -12.25 -6.79 -44.27
N GLU A 182 -12.01 -8.07 -44.52
CA GLU A 182 -13.05 -9.04 -44.87
C GLU A 182 -14.02 -9.23 -43.70
N VAL A 183 -13.51 -9.60 -42.52
CA VAL A 183 -14.30 -9.80 -41.31
C VAL A 183 -15.02 -8.52 -40.87
N GLY A 184 -14.32 -7.39 -40.95
CA GLY A 184 -14.88 -6.09 -40.59
C GLY A 184 -15.87 -5.53 -41.61
N GLU A 185 -16.18 -6.27 -42.70
CA GLU A 185 -17.05 -5.83 -43.79
C GLU A 185 -16.74 -4.39 -44.22
N VAL A 186 -15.45 -4.08 -44.39
CA VAL A 186 -14.98 -2.69 -44.52
C VAL A 186 -15.52 -2.07 -45.78
N THR A 187 -16.29 -1.00 -45.62
CA THR A 187 -16.78 -0.16 -46.71
C THR A 187 -16.20 1.25 -46.58
N LYS A 188 -16.31 2.05 -47.65
CA LYS A 188 -15.93 3.47 -47.63
C LYS A 188 -16.61 4.29 -46.51
N ARG A 189 -17.67 3.78 -45.89
CA ARG A 189 -18.49 4.50 -44.90
C ARG A 189 -18.49 3.88 -43.52
N SER A 190 -18.16 2.60 -43.40
CA SER A 190 -18.31 1.86 -42.15
C SER A 190 -17.33 0.71 -42.02
N VAL A 191 -17.02 0.37 -40.77
CA VAL A 191 -16.29 -0.84 -40.37
C VAL A 191 -17.12 -1.50 -39.27
N ASN A 192 -17.36 -2.80 -39.39
CA ASN A 192 -18.02 -3.61 -38.37
C ASN A 192 -17.00 -4.05 -37.31
N TYR A 193 -16.76 -3.18 -36.33
CA TYR A 193 -15.82 -3.46 -35.25
C TYR A 193 -16.26 -4.60 -34.32
N ASP A 194 -17.56 -4.87 -34.22
CA ASP A 194 -18.05 -5.98 -33.39
C ASP A 194 -17.73 -7.33 -34.04
N ALA A 195 -17.81 -7.45 -35.37
CA ALA A 195 -17.33 -8.63 -36.08
C ALA A 195 -15.82 -8.84 -35.87
N ILE A 196 -15.03 -7.77 -35.93
CA ILE A 196 -13.59 -7.82 -35.62
C ILE A 196 -13.33 -8.30 -34.19
N LYS A 197 -14.08 -7.80 -33.20
CA LYS A 197 -13.95 -8.27 -31.81
C LYS A 197 -14.22 -9.76 -31.68
N VAL A 198 -15.30 -10.26 -32.30
CA VAL A 198 -15.64 -11.69 -32.28
C VAL A 198 -14.50 -12.51 -32.87
N TYR A 199 -14.04 -12.16 -34.07
CA TYR A 199 -12.94 -12.85 -34.73
C TYR A 199 -11.64 -12.86 -33.91
N LEU A 200 -11.27 -11.74 -33.29
CA LEU A 200 -10.08 -11.68 -32.43
C LEU A 200 -10.24 -12.52 -31.16
N ASN A 201 -11.44 -12.63 -30.60
CA ASN A 201 -11.69 -13.52 -29.45
C ASN A 201 -11.54 -14.99 -29.86
N GLU A 202 -12.08 -15.38 -31.01
CA GLU A 202 -11.94 -16.76 -31.53
C GLU A 202 -10.48 -17.13 -31.78
N LEU A 203 -9.70 -16.23 -32.37
CA LEU A 203 -8.26 -16.42 -32.54
C LEU A 203 -7.53 -16.54 -31.20
N ALA A 204 -7.89 -15.70 -30.22
CA ALA A 204 -7.29 -15.73 -28.90
C ALA A 204 -7.63 -17.02 -28.14
N ASP A 205 -8.86 -17.53 -28.29
CA ASP A 205 -9.28 -18.81 -27.72
C ASP A 205 -8.48 -19.98 -28.32
N ASP A 206 -8.27 -20.02 -29.64
CA ASP A 206 -7.43 -21.06 -30.27
C ASP A 206 -5.97 -21.00 -29.79
N VAL A 207 -5.40 -19.80 -29.61
CA VAL A 207 -4.05 -19.65 -29.05
C VAL A 207 -4.01 -20.11 -27.59
N TYR A 208 -4.98 -19.70 -26.77
CA TYR A 208 -5.09 -20.10 -25.38
C TYR A 208 -5.16 -21.63 -25.25
N ASP A 209 -6.07 -22.27 -25.97
CA ASP A 209 -6.25 -23.73 -25.95
C ASP A 209 -4.96 -24.46 -26.38
N ARG A 210 -4.25 -23.96 -27.39
CA ARG A 210 -2.95 -24.51 -27.81
C ARG A 210 -1.87 -24.34 -26.74
N GLN A 211 -1.88 -23.26 -25.98
CA GLN A 211 -0.94 -23.06 -24.88
C GLN A 211 -1.24 -24.00 -23.72
N ILE A 212 -2.51 -24.11 -23.31
CA ILE A 212 -2.94 -25.01 -22.23
C ILE A 212 -2.64 -26.48 -22.57
N LYS A 213 -2.83 -26.92 -23.81
CA LYS A 213 -2.50 -28.29 -24.26
C LYS A 213 -1.02 -28.68 -24.12
N LYS A 214 -0.11 -27.71 -23.96
CA LYS A 214 1.32 -28.00 -23.71
C LYS A 214 1.59 -28.42 -22.25
N LEU A 215 0.64 -28.18 -21.34
CA LEU A 215 0.75 -28.52 -19.94
C LEU A 215 0.23 -29.94 -19.68
N ARG A 216 0.94 -30.70 -18.85
CA ARG A 216 0.75 -32.15 -18.70
C ARG A 216 -0.39 -32.56 -17.73
N SER A 217 -0.85 -31.64 -16.88
CA SER A 217 -1.87 -31.91 -15.86
C SER A 217 -2.70 -30.67 -15.51
N GLU A 218 -3.90 -30.89 -14.98
CA GLU A 218 -4.78 -29.82 -14.46
C GLU A 218 -4.13 -29.02 -13.31
N GLU A 219 -3.27 -29.67 -12.52
CA GLU A 219 -2.48 -28.97 -11.49
C GLU A 219 -1.44 -28.03 -12.12
N ALA A 220 -0.72 -28.48 -13.16
CA ALA A 220 0.24 -27.64 -13.86
C ALA A 220 -0.46 -26.45 -14.57
N ILE A 221 -1.67 -26.66 -15.09
CA ILE A 221 -2.50 -25.59 -15.67
C ILE A 221 -2.85 -24.55 -14.61
N ARG A 222 -3.42 -24.96 -13.47
CA ARG A 222 -3.79 -24.05 -12.39
C ARG A 222 -2.59 -23.28 -11.84
N GLU A 223 -1.48 -23.95 -11.58
CA GLU A 223 -0.28 -23.29 -11.07
C GLU A 223 0.32 -22.31 -12.09
N PHE A 224 0.31 -22.65 -13.38
CA PHE A 224 0.73 -21.74 -14.43
C PHE A 224 -0.17 -20.49 -14.49
N GLN A 225 -1.49 -20.65 -14.46
CA GLN A 225 -2.45 -19.54 -14.46
C GLN A 225 -2.27 -18.63 -13.24
N LYS A 226 -2.09 -19.20 -12.04
CA LYS A 226 -1.80 -18.43 -10.82
C LYS A 226 -0.51 -17.63 -10.95
N VAL A 227 0.58 -18.28 -11.35
CA VAL A 227 1.89 -17.62 -11.49
C VAL A 227 1.81 -16.50 -12.51
N LEU A 228 1.15 -16.73 -13.65
CA LEU A 228 0.93 -15.73 -14.69
C LEU A 228 0.23 -14.48 -14.13
N ILE A 229 -0.91 -14.65 -13.45
CA ILE A 229 -1.68 -13.52 -12.91
C ILE A 229 -0.89 -12.81 -11.81
N LEU A 230 -0.36 -13.56 -10.83
CA LEU A 230 0.35 -12.98 -9.69
C LEU A 230 1.60 -12.22 -10.10
N MET A 231 2.38 -12.74 -11.04
CA MET A 231 3.58 -12.07 -11.54
C MET A 231 3.25 -10.72 -12.16
N VAL A 232 2.19 -10.64 -12.96
CA VAL A 232 1.78 -9.39 -13.61
C VAL A 232 1.20 -8.41 -12.60
N VAL A 233 0.28 -8.87 -11.73
CA VAL A 233 -0.34 -8.04 -10.68
C VAL A 233 0.73 -7.46 -9.75
N ASP A 234 1.66 -8.29 -9.26
CA ASP A 234 2.71 -7.85 -8.32
C ASP A 234 3.63 -6.78 -8.96
N ASN A 235 3.99 -6.96 -10.23
CA ASN A 235 4.79 -5.96 -10.95
C ASN A 235 4.02 -4.63 -11.13
N LYS A 236 2.79 -4.67 -11.65
CA LYS A 236 2.00 -3.46 -11.88
C LYS A 236 1.61 -2.73 -10.61
N TRP A 237 1.29 -3.46 -9.55
CA TRP A 237 0.95 -2.88 -8.26
C TRP A 237 2.15 -2.17 -7.62
N THR A 238 3.36 -2.75 -7.74
CA THR A 238 4.59 -2.12 -7.23
C THR A 238 4.86 -0.80 -7.96
N ASP A 239 4.82 -0.83 -9.29
CA ASP A 239 5.01 0.37 -10.13
C ASP A 239 3.98 1.47 -9.79
N HIS A 240 2.73 1.06 -9.55
CA HIS A 240 1.64 1.98 -9.20
C HIS A 240 1.80 2.61 -7.82
N ILE A 241 2.25 1.86 -6.81
CA ILE A 241 2.55 2.43 -5.48
C ILE A 241 3.63 3.51 -5.60
N ASP A 242 4.70 3.24 -6.34
CA ASP A 242 5.79 4.19 -6.54
C ASP A 242 5.29 5.44 -7.29
N ALA A 243 4.44 5.26 -8.30
CA ALA A 243 3.84 6.36 -9.05
C ALA A 243 2.90 7.21 -8.16
N LEU A 244 2.16 6.60 -7.23
CA LEU A 244 1.31 7.32 -6.29
C LEU A 244 2.11 8.11 -5.24
N ASP A 245 3.25 7.59 -4.75
CA ASP A 245 4.12 8.38 -3.87
C ASP A 245 4.70 9.61 -4.61
N GLN A 246 5.11 9.44 -5.87
CA GLN A 246 5.53 10.56 -6.71
C GLN A 246 4.40 11.58 -6.93
N LEU A 247 3.18 11.11 -7.21
CA LEU A 247 2.00 11.96 -7.38
C LEU A 247 1.73 12.77 -6.10
N ARG A 248 1.81 12.14 -4.92
CA ARG A 248 1.60 12.81 -3.63
C ARG A 248 2.55 14.00 -3.47
N ASN A 249 3.83 13.81 -3.82
CA ASN A 249 4.84 14.87 -3.75
C ASN A 249 4.59 15.98 -4.80
N ALA A 250 4.18 15.62 -6.01
CA ALA A 250 3.93 16.56 -7.09
C ALA A 250 2.68 17.42 -6.87
N VAL A 251 1.61 16.84 -6.33
CA VAL A 251 0.33 17.53 -6.11
C VAL A 251 0.43 18.56 -4.98
N GLY A 252 1.34 18.36 -4.02
CA GLY A 252 1.70 19.37 -3.03
C GLY A 252 2.18 20.70 -3.66
N LEU A 253 2.91 20.63 -4.79
CA LEU A 253 3.36 21.80 -5.54
C LEU A 253 2.24 22.45 -6.38
N ARG A 254 1.16 21.73 -6.71
CA ARG A 254 0.03 22.28 -7.49
C ARG A 254 -0.94 23.11 -6.64
N GLY A 255 -0.81 23.09 -5.31
CA GLY A 255 -1.60 23.94 -4.41
C GLY A 255 -1.47 25.45 -4.67
N TYR A 256 -0.44 25.89 -5.41
CA TYR A 256 -0.34 27.28 -5.89
C TYR A 256 -1.46 27.68 -6.87
N ALA A 257 -2.13 26.71 -7.51
CA ALA A 257 -3.21 26.94 -8.46
C ALA A 257 -4.61 27.04 -7.82
N GLN A 258 -4.71 27.18 -6.49
CA GLN A 258 -5.97 27.26 -5.73
C GLN A 258 -6.87 26.00 -5.76
N ASN A 259 -6.45 24.92 -6.41
CA ASN A 259 -7.13 23.63 -6.33
C ASN A 259 -6.74 22.89 -5.05
N ASN A 260 -7.69 22.13 -4.48
CA ASN A 260 -7.43 21.32 -3.30
C ASN A 260 -6.54 20.11 -3.65
N PRO A 261 -5.30 20.01 -3.11
CA PRO A 261 -4.36 18.94 -3.43
C PRO A 261 -4.92 17.52 -3.22
N ILE A 262 -5.73 17.31 -2.16
CA ILE A 262 -6.27 15.96 -1.91
C ILE A 262 -7.28 15.52 -2.98
N VAL A 263 -8.06 16.44 -3.53
CA VAL A 263 -9.06 16.13 -4.57
C VAL A 263 -8.38 15.77 -5.88
N GLU A 264 -7.34 16.52 -6.25
CA GLU A 264 -6.51 16.24 -7.42
C GLU A 264 -5.82 14.87 -7.29
N TYR A 265 -5.26 14.58 -6.11
CA TYR A 265 -4.66 13.28 -5.83
C TYR A 265 -5.66 12.13 -5.91
N GLN A 266 -6.87 12.30 -5.38
CA GLN A 266 -7.94 11.31 -5.47
C GLN A 266 -8.33 11.04 -6.92
N SER A 267 -8.57 12.10 -7.71
CA SER A 267 -8.99 11.98 -9.11
C SER A 267 -7.90 11.33 -9.97
N GLU A 268 -6.68 11.85 -9.90
CA GLU A 268 -5.57 11.33 -10.71
C GLU A 268 -5.17 9.93 -10.23
N GLY A 269 -5.15 9.69 -8.91
CA GLY A 269 -4.84 8.38 -8.35
C GLY A 269 -5.86 7.30 -8.71
N PHE A 270 -7.15 7.66 -8.81
CA PHE A 270 -8.18 6.75 -9.31
C PHE A 270 -8.00 6.44 -10.80
N LYS A 271 -7.70 7.45 -11.62
CA LYS A 271 -7.40 7.25 -13.04
C LYS A 271 -6.18 6.33 -13.23
N MET A 272 -5.08 6.59 -12.53
CA MET A 272 -3.89 5.75 -12.55
C MET A 272 -4.21 4.30 -12.13
N PHE A 273 -5.09 4.11 -11.14
CA PHE A 273 -5.54 2.79 -10.73
C PHE A 273 -6.32 2.08 -11.84
N GLN A 274 -7.25 2.76 -12.52
CA GLN A 274 -7.97 2.19 -13.67
C GLN A 274 -7.04 1.84 -14.83
N ASP A 275 -6.07 2.70 -15.11
CA ASP A 275 -5.04 2.48 -16.14
C ASP A 275 -4.16 1.27 -15.77
N MET A 276 -3.78 1.14 -14.50
CA MET A 276 -3.05 -0.03 -13.98
C MET A 276 -3.85 -1.32 -14.15
N ILE A 277 -5.13 -1.35 -13.77
CA ILE A 277 -6.00 -2.52 -13.99
C ILE A 277 -6.04 -2.87 -15.48
N GLY A 278 -6.20 -1.88 -16.36
CA GLY A 278 -6.17 -2.12 -17.79
C GLY A 278 -4.84 -2.66 -18.31
N ALA A 279 -3.72 -2.20 -17.74
CA ALA A 279 -2.39 -2.68 -18.04
C ALA A 279 -2.16 -4.12 -17.54
N ILE A 280 -2.70 -4.49 -16.37
CA ILE A 280 -2.68 -5.87 -15.86
C ILE A 280 -3.39 -6.79 -16.86
N GLU A 281 -4.61 -6.43 -17.28
CA GLU A 281 -5.38 -7.24 -18.25
C GLU A 281 -4.63 -7.45 -19.56
N TYR A 282 -4.00 -6.37 -20.06
CA TYR A 282 -3.20 -6.42 -21.28
C TYR A 282 -1.96 -7.30 -21.12
N ASP A 283 -1.22 -7.15 -20.03
CA ASP A 283 0.02 -7.91 -19.80
C ASP A 283 -0.24 -9.37 -19.47
N VAL A 284 -1.33 -9.70 -18.76
CA VAL A 284 -1.77 -11.09 -18.59
C VAL A 284 -2.12 -11.69 -19.94
N THR A 285 -2.90 -10.98 -20.76
CA THR A 285 -3.25 -11.42 -22.13
C THR A 285 -1.99 -11.69 -22.95
N ARG A 286 -1.10 -10.70 -23.06
CA ARG A 286 0.12 -10.81 -23.86
C ARG A 286 1.04 -11.92 -23.37
N THR A 287 1.20 -12.04 -22.04
CA THR A 287 2.09 -13.03 -21.44
C THR A 287 1.52 -14.44 -21.59
N MET A 288 0.22 -14.63 -21.45
CA MET A 288 -0.48 -15.90 -21.71
C MET A 288 -0.24 -16.37 -23.14
N MET A 289 -0.49 -15.49 -24.12
CA MET A 289 -0.43 -15.84 -25.54
C MET A 289 1.00 -16.12 -26.00
N LYS A 290 1.98 -15.40 -25.45
CA LYS A 290 3.41 -15.53 -25.79
C LYS A 290 4.19 -16.48 -24.90
N ALA A 291 3.55 -17.12 -23.92
CA ALA A 291 4.23 -18.03 -23.03
C ALA A 291 4.95 -19.13 -23.81
N GLN A 292 6.27 -19.22 -23.62
CA GLN A 292 7.06 -20.34 -24.11
C GLN A 292 7.11 -21.40 -23.02
N ILE A 293 6.12 -22.29 -23.04
CA ILE A 293 6.07 -23.45 -22.16
C ILE A 293 7.17 -24.41 -22.63
N HIS A 294 8.32 -24.32 -21.98
CA HIS A 294 9.39 -25.30 -22.13
C HIS A 294 8.99 -26.56 -21.39
N GLU A 295 9.16 -27.69 -22.06
CA GLU A 295 9.09 -29.01 -21.45
C GLU A 295 10.30 -29.16 -20.53
N GLN A 296 10.26 -28.54 -19.35
CA GLN A 296 11.22 -28.88 -18.32
C GLN A 296 10.88 -30.31 -17.88
N SER A 297 11.69 -31.27 -18.32
CA SER A 297 11.93 -32.52 -17.61
C SER A 297 12.52 -32.17 -16.25
N ARG A 298 11.69 -31.67 -15.34
CA ARG A 298 12.04 -31.57 -13.93
C ARG A 298 12.04 -32.99 -13.39
N GLU A 299 13.21 -33.64 -13.44
CA GLU A 299 13.57 -34.58 -12.37
C GLU A 299 13.28 -33.86 -11.06
N ASN A 300 12.33 -34.39 -10.30
CA ASN A 300 11.96 -34.06 -8.93
C ASN A 300 12.88 -33.07 -8.20
N VAL A 301 12.81 -31.78 -8.55
CA VAL A 301 13.25 -30.73 -7.65
C VAL A 301 11.98 -30.25 -6.98
N ASN A 302 11.76 -30.80 -5.80
CA ASN A 302 10.79 -30.36 -4.81
C ASN A 302 11.19 -28.98 -4.26
N GLU A 303 11.52 -28.03 -5.13
CA GLU A 303 11.62 -26.62 -4.79
C GLU A 303 10.25 -26.02 -5.03
N ARG A 304 9.45 -26.03 -3.96
CA ARG A 304 8.38 -25.06 -3.78
C ARG A 304 8.93 -23.70 -4.23
N VAL A 305 8.34 -23.11 -5.26
CA VAL A 305 8.62 -21.73 -5.64
C VAL A 305 8.32 -20.86 -4.42
N SER A 306 9.37 -20.54 -3.68
CA SER A 306 9.27 -19.72 -2.49
C SER A 306 9.28 -18.27 -2.94
N THR A 307 8.12 -17.75 -3.32
CA THR A 307 7.92 -16.30 -3.30
C THR A 307 8.06 -15.84 -1.83
N THR A 308 8.41 -14.59 -1.60
CA THR A 308 8.45 -13.99 -0.25
C THR A 308 7.11 -14.15 0.51
N ALA A 309 6.02 -14.44 -0.20
CA ALA A 309 4.71 -14.76 0.36
C ALA A 309 4.59 -16.19 0.92
N THR A 310 5.16 -17.22 0.27
CA THR A 310 5.08 -18.63 0.76
C THR A 310 5.89 -18.86 2.04
N GLY A 311 6.96 -18.09 2.27
CA GLY A 311 7.73 -18.13 3.51
C GLY A 311 6.96 -17.64 4.74
N ASN A 312 6.09 -16.64 4.59
CA ASN A 312 5.29 -16.09 5.69
C ASN A 312 4.06 -16.95 6.02
N ILE A 313 3.58 -17.77 5.08
CA ILE A 313 2.39 -18.63 5.25
C ILE A 313 2.77 -19.97 5.90
N GLN A 314 3.93 -20.56 5.58
CA GLN A 314 4.40 -21.77 6.29
C GLN A 314 4.58 -21.52 7.80
N ALA A 315 4.97 -20.31 8.17
CA ALA A 315 5.06 -19.87 9.57
C ALA A 315 3.69 -19.82 10.29
N HIS A 316 2.58 -19.69 9.56
CA HIS A 316 1.22 -19.66 10.11
C HIS A 316 0.51 -21.03 10.08
N GLN A 317 0.85 -21.92 9.14
CA GLN A 317 0.28 -23.27 9.06
C GLN A 317 0.94 -24.28 10.02
N ALA A 318 2.19 -24.07 10.43
CA ALA A 318 2.84 -24.94 11.42
C ALA A 318 2.18 -24.88 12.82
N ASP A 319 1.50 -23.78 13.15
CA ASP A 319 0.75 -23.63 14.41
C ASP A 319 -0.60 -24.40 14.40
N ALA A 320 -1.10 -24.82 13.23
CA ALA A 320 -2.43 -25.42 13.10
C ALA A 320 -2.43 -26.95 13.08
N ASN A 321 -1.28 -27.61 12.89
CA ASN A 321 -1.23 -29.04 12.55
C ASN A 321 -0.53 -29.95 13.57
N GLY A 322 -0.54 -29.58 14.86
CA GLY A 322 -0.40 -30.53 15.98
C GLY A 322 0.79 -31.49 15.96
N GLN A 323 1.90 -31.18 15.28
CA GLN A 323 3.14 -31.92 15.44
C GLN A 323 3.79 -31.49 16.75
N GLU A 324 3.98 -32.43 17.69
CA GLU A 324 4.77 -32.21 18.89
C GLU A 324 6.23 -31.96 18.51
N ILE A 325 6.59 -30.69 18.37
CA ILE A 325 7.96 -30.26 18.15
C ILE A 325 8.65 -30.22 19.52
N ASP A 326 9.70 -31.03 19.73
CA ASP A 326 10.48 -31.03 20.96
C ASP A 326 11.32 -29.74 21.08
N PHE A 327 11.00 -28.91 22.08
CA PHE A 327 11.69 -27.64 22.36
C PHE A 327 12.78 -27.75 23.43
N SER A 328 13.06 -28.95 23.96
CA SER A 328 13.97 -29.14 25.11
C SER A 328 15.43 -28.78 24.86
N LYS A 329 15.86 -28.72 23.59
CA LYS A 329 17.26 -28.45 23.18
C LYS A 329 17.48 -27.11 22.48
N VAL A 330 16.51 -26.19 22.53
CA VAL A 330 16.60 -24.90 21.81
C VAL A 330 17.15 -23.80 22.73
N GLY A 331 18.24 -23.14 22.32
CA GLY A 331 18.81 -22.01 23.06
C GLY A 331 17.94 -20.75 22.96
N ARG A 332 17.98 -19.89 23.99
CA ARG A 332 17.14 -18.66 24.11
C ARG A 332 17.20 -17.73 22.88
N ASN A 333 18.35 -17.65 22.22
CA ASN A 333 18.58 -16.75 21.08
C ASN A 333 18.57 -17.47 19.71
N ASP A 334 18.36 -18.79 19.68
CA ASP A 334 18.30 -19.58 18.44
C ASP A 334 16.99 -19.32 17.71
N PHE A 335 16.94 -19.65 16.42
CA PHE A 335 15.69 -19.57 15.65
C PHE A 335 14.68 -20.60 16.16
N CYS A 336 13.42 -20.19 16.27
CA CYS A 336 12.35 -21.02 16.79
C CYS A 336 12.05 -22.18 15.82
N PRO A 337 12.07 -23.45 16.28
CA PRO A 337 11.85 -24.62 15.41
C PRO A 337 10.46 -24.70 14.77
N CYS A 338 9.49 -23.88 15.19
CA CYS A 338 8.17 -23.79 14.58
C CYS A 338 8.15 -23.16 13.17
N GLY A 339 9.30 -22.80 12.61
CA GLY A 339 9.40 -22.20 11.27
C GLY A 339 8.98 -20.72 11.19
N SER A 340 8.72 -20.06 12.32
CA SER A 340 8.25 -18.67 12.35
C SER A 340 9.29 -17.60 11.96
N GLY A 341 10.56 -17.99 11.74
CA GLY A 341 11.67 -17.06 11.48
C GLY A 341 12.07 -16.17 12.67
N LYS A 342 11.39 -16.29 13.82
CA LYS A 342 11.66 -15.51 15.03
C LYS A 342 12.64 -16.24 15.96
N LYS A 343 13.43 -15.50 16.76
CA LYS A 343 14.22 -16.09 17.86
C LYS A 343 13.30 -16.75 18.89
N PHE A 344 13.72 -17.86 19.50
CA PHE A 344 12.91 -18.69 20.40
C PHE A 344 12.26 -17.88 21.54
N LYS A 345 13.01 -16.96 22.18
CA LYS A 345 12.49 -16.03 23.21
C LYS A 345 11.33 -15.12 22.75
N ASN A 346 11.19 -14.88 21.45
CA ASN A 346 10.17 -14.01 20.85
C ASN A 346 9.01 -14.82 20.23
N CYS A 347 9.02 -16.14 20.39
CA CYS A 347 8.03 -17.06 19.86
C CYS A 347 7.59 -18.04 20.96
N HIS A 348 7.84 -19.35 20.80
CA HIS A 348 7.39 -20.38 21.75
C HIS A 348 8.08 -20.32 23.12
N GLY A 349 9.28 -19.74 23.22
CA GLY A 349 9.99 -19.51 24.47
C GLY A 349 9.51 -18.27 25.26
N ARG A 350 8.52 -17.52 24.75
CA ARG A 350 8.08 -16.24 25.34
C ARG A 350 7.40 -16.36 26.70
N LYS A 351 6.89 -17.55 27.04
CA LYS A 351 6.31 -17.87 28.36
C LYS A 351 7.32 -18.55 29.30
N GLN A 352 8.45 -19.02 28.76
CA GLN A 352 9.45 -19.81 29.48
C GLN A 352 10.63 -18.95 29.97
N PHE A 353 10.74 -17.70 29.47
CA PHE A 353 11.83 -16.75 29.76
C PHE A 353 11.35 -15.31 29.93
#